data_AF-C3ZPA3-F1
#
_entry.id   AF-C3ZPA3-F1
#
_cell.length_a   1.000
_cell.length_b   1.000
_cell.length_c   1.000
_cell.angle_alpha   90.00
_cell.angle_beta   90.00
_cell.angle_gamma   90.00
#
_symmetry.space_group_name_H-M   'P 1'
#
loop_
_entity.id
_entity.type
_entity.pdbx_description
1 polymer ?
#
loop_
_entity_poly.entity_id
_entity_poly.type
_entity_poly.pdbx_seq_one_letter_code
_entity_poly.pdbx_strand_id
1 'polypeptide(L)'
;QFVHLCSTLTKDKDVLKFLQKRFNAADPMYLSSQAFLDFLTKRTEKLKESGKKEVFVHMKAVIDELKANKKSESGSEKSKRKNRGKGDHSGEKDTEMGQGVQASSSNEDPAESDRKAKKRQKQIRRLEKLLAIVSKEIKRLEAKEVSLDDLDDEDSTYIQEDRLKKRFNTIWNKLCELKGEEMITGREVERTIKFKGTRFPEINRRIMKFLRRNDAFPDFHDILAIVQKTNRKENLRLPPRHVHDLAKEAFTEIGDKFQRRRQRDLVQNFGSYLTDSFDPKEDPAKEDAELQQKLRDNKMHGKRRLDEVLEKYTRKQYEMHLD
;
A
#
# COMPACT_ATOMS: atom_id res chain seq x y z
N GLN A 1 -42.64 0.21 2.75
CA GLN A 1 -42.99 0.54 1.36
C GLN A 1 -41.78 0.44 0.41
N PHE A 2 -40.68 1.16 0.65
CA PHE A 2 -39.45 1.08 -0.17
C PHE A 2 -38.91 -0.36 -0.35
N VAL A 3 -38.76 -1.11 0.75
CA VAL A 3 -38.29 -2.52 0.72
C VAL A 3 -39.20 -3.41 -0.13
N HIS A 4 -40.52 -3.20 -0.05
CA HIS A 4 -41.48 -3.95 -0.84
C HIS A 4 -41.33 -3.65 -2.34
N LEU A 5 -41.15 -2.38 -2.71
CA LEU A 5 -40.88 -1.98 -4.08
C LEU A 5 -39.54 -2.53 -4.60
N CYS A 6 -38.50 -2.57 -3.77
CA CYS A 6 -37.25 -3.23 -4.14
C CYS A 6 -37.47 -4.74 -4.36
N SER A 7 -38.23 -5.41 -3.50
CA SER A 7 -38.48 -6.86 -3.60
C SER A 7 -39.28 -7.29 -4.83
N THR A 8 -40.09 -6.41 -5.41
CA THR A 8 -40.78 -6.69 -6.69
C THR A 8 -39.87 -6.46 -7.90
N LEU A 9 -38.81 -5.65 -7.74
CA LEU A 9 -37.88 -5.29 -8.80
C LEU A 9 -36.58 -6.13 -8.79
N THR A 10 -36.19 -6.72 -7.66
CA THR A 10 -35.03 -7.61 -7.52
C THR A 10 -35.41 -9.01 -6.98
N LYS A 11 -34.81 -10.07 -7.55
CA LYS A 11 -34.92 -11.46 -7.05
C LYS A 11 -33.90 -11.79 -5.96
N ASP A 12 -33.00 -10.86 -5.65
CA ASP A 12 -31.90 -11.06 -4.71
C ASP A 12 -32.37 -10.83 -3.26
N LYS A 13 -32.56 -11.95 -2.54
CA LYS A 13 -33.05 -11.94 -1.16
C LYS A 13 -31.98 -11.49 -0.16
N ASP A 14 -30.70 -11.55 -0.52
CA ASP A 14 -29.62 -11.27 0.43
C ASP A 14 -29.39 -9.76 0.57
N VAL A 15 -29.60 -9.00 -0.50
CA VAL A 15 -29.56 -7.53 -0.45
C VAL A 15 -30.71 -6.95 0.39
N LEU A 16 -31.88 -7.59 0.40
CA LEU A 16 -33.00 -7.18 1.25
C LEU A 16 -32.74 -7.46 2.74
N LYS A 17 -32.16 -8.64 3.06
CA LYS A 17 -31.71 -8.96 4.43
C LYS A 17 -30.66 -7.96 4.90
N PHE A 18 -29.71 -7.59 4.04
CA PHE A 18 -28.67 -6.61 4.34
C PHE A 18 -29.25 -5.23 4.64
N LEU A 19 -30.19 -4.75 3.84
CA LEU A 19 -30.86 -3.47 4.06
C LEU A 19 -31.63 -3.46 5.39
N GLN A 20 -32.28 -4.57 5.75
CA GLN A 20 -32.98 -4.71 7.03
C GLN A 20 -32.03 -4.76 8.23
N LYS A 21 -30.88 -5.46 8.10
CA LYS A 21 -29.81 -5.47 9.12
C LYS A 21 -29.25 -4.06 9.35
N ARG A 22 -29.04 -3.28 8.29
CA ARG A 22 -28.55 -1.89 8.40
C ARG A 22 -29.60 -0.93 8.97
N PHE A 23 -30.88 -1.12 8.64
CA PHE A 23 -31.98 -0.37 9.27
C PHE A 23 -32.01 -0.59 10.79
N ASN A 24 -31.86 -1.84 11.25
CA ASN A 24 -31.84 -2.15 12.68
C ASN A 24 -30.62 -1.59 13.43
N ALA A 25 -29.52 -1.30 12.73
CA ALA A 25 -28.29 -0.75 13.31
C ALA A 25 -28.23 0.80 13.28
N ALA A 26 -29.17 1.45 12.59
CA ALA A 26 -29.26 2.90 12.51
C ALA A 26 -29.86 3.50 13.80
N ASP A 27 -29.55 4.77 14.06
CA ASP A 27 -30.04 5.48 15.24
C ASP A 27 -31.57 5.61 15.24
N PRO A 28 -32.29 5.07 16.24
CA PRO A 28 -33.74 5.20 16.36
C PRO A 28 -34.27 6.64 16.31
N MET A 29 -33.48 7.62 16.81
CA MET A 29 -33.86 9.04 16.73
C MET A 29 -33.83 9.56 15.29
N TYR A 30 -32.82 9.16 14.51
CA TYR A 30 -32.73 9.51 13.09
C TYR A 30 -33.79 8.79 12.25
N LEU A 31 -34.04 7.51 12.52
CA LEU A 31 -35.08 6.74 11.83
C LEU A 31 -36.49 7.33 12.02
N SER A 32 -36.71 8.04 13.12
CA SER A 32 -37.98 8.73 13.41
C SER A 32 -37.98 10.20 12.96
N SER A 33 -36.90 10.67 12.32
CA SER A 33 -36.78 12.06 11.90
C SER A 33 -37.50 12.34 10.59
N GLN A 34 -38.00 13.57 10.43
CA GLN A 34 -38.62 14.02 9.19
C GLN A 34 -37.61 13.99 8.02
N ALA A 35 -36.33 14.28 8.28
CA ALA A 35 -35.28 14.24 7.27
C ALA A 35 -35.13 12.85 6.62
N PHE A 36 -35.18 11.79 7.43
CA PHE A 36 -35.10 10.42 6.93
C PHE A 36 -36.36 10.01 6.16
N LEU A 37 -37.55 10.44 6.62
CA LEU A 37 -38.81 10.20 5.93
C LEU A 37 -38.86 10.90 4.56
N ASP A 38 -38.43 12.16 4.48
CA ASP A 38 -38.35 12.93 3.24
C ASP A 38 -37.34 12.31 2.26
N PHE A 39 -36.18 11.88 2.77
CA PHE A 39 -35.17 11.16 2.00
C PHE A 39 -35.72 9.86 1.40
N LEU A 40 -36.35 9.01 2.23
CA LEU A 40 -36.93 7.75 1.76
C LEU A 40 -38.08 7.97 0.77
N THR A 41 -38.91 8.99 0.99
CA THR A 41 -40.03 9.32 0.09
C THR A 41 -39.51 9.71 -1.29
N LYS A 42 -38.57 10.67 -1.33
CA LYS A 42 -37.89 11.11 -2.56
C LYS A 42 -37.18 9.96 -3.27
N ARG A 43 -36.60 9.02 -2.51
CA ARG A 43 -35.92 7.85 -3.11
C ARG A 43 -36.87 6.78 -3.60
N THR A 44 -38.02 6.62 -2.96
CA THR A 44 -39.09 5.74 -3.42
C THR A 44 -39.73 6.25 -4.72
N GLU A 45 -39.94 7.56 -4.85
CA GLU A 45 -40.44 8.19 -6.08
C GLU A 45 -39.47 8.01 -7.25
N LYS A 46 -38.19 8.35 -7.04
CA LYS A 46 -37.16 8.16 -8.08
C LYS A 46 -37.01 6.70 -8.50
N LEU A 47 -37.18 5.75 -7.57
CA LEU A 47 -37.15 4.32 -7.88
C LEU A 47 -38.36 3.88 -8.73
N LYS A 48 -39.53 4.50 -8.55
CA LYS A 48 -40.70 4.25 -9.40
C LYS A 48 -40.48 4.75 -10.83
N GLU A 49 -39.75 5.85 -11.00
CA GLU A 49 -39.42 6.43 -12.31
C GLU A 49 -38.32 5.66 -13.04
N SER A 50 -37.25 5.24 -12.33
CA SER A 50 -36.06 4.61 -12.92
C SER A 50 -36.19 3.09 -13.11
N GLY A 51 -37.08 2.43 -12.35
CA GLY A 51 -37.39 1.01 -12.50
C GLY A 51 -36.21 0.07 -12.23
N LYS A 52 -36.20 -1.12 -12.86
CA LYS A 52 -35.24 -2.21 -12.56
C LYS A 52 -33.77 -1.86 -12.79
N LYS A 53 -33.45 -0.90 -13.68
CA LYS A 53 -32.07 -0.61 -14.09
C LYS A 53 -31.25 0.07 -12.97
N GLU A 54 -31.90 0.79 -12.06
CA GLU A 54 -31.21 1.58 -11.03
C GLU A 54 -31.56 1.15 -9.59
N VAL A 55 -32.27 0.03 -9.41
CA VAL A 55 -32.67 -0.49 -8.09
C VAL A 55 -31.49 -0.57 -7.13
N PHE A 56 -30.36 -1.12 -7.58
CA PHE A 56 -29.17 -1.27 -6.75
C PHE A 56 -28.51 0.08 -6.40
N VAL A 57 -28.62 1.10 -7.26
CA VAL A 57 -28.13 2.45 -6.96
C VAL A 57 -28.97 3.09 -5.86
N HIS A 58 -30.29 2.93 -5.92
CA HIS A 58 -31.19 3.42 -4.89
C HIS A 58 -31.03 2.65 -3.57
N MET A 59 -30.87 1.32 -3.62
CA MET A 59 -30.59 0.51 -2.44
C MET A 59 -29.26 0.91 -1.80
N LYS A 60 -28.20 1.10 -2.59
CA LYS A 60 -26.91 1.57 -2.08
C LYS A 60 -27.01 2.94 -1.42
N ALA A 61 -27.74 3.88 -2.03
CA ALA A 61 -27.93 5.21 -1.45
C ALA A 61 -28.63 5.15 -0.08
N VAL A 62 -29.65 4.30 0.07
CA VAL A 62 -30.34 4.11 1.36
C VAL A 62 -29.42 3.42 2.38
N ILE A 63 -28.61 2.45 1.95
CA ILE A 63 -27.61 1.80 2.81
C ILE A 63 -26.57 2.82 3.31
N ASP A 64 -26.05 3.67 2.43
CA ASP A 64 -25.04 4.68 2.78
C ASP A 64 -25.62 5.73 3.75
N GLU A 65 -26.88 6.14 3.56
CA GLU A 65 -27.60 7.05 4.45
C GLU A 65 -27.80 6.45 5.87
N LEU A 66 -28.16 5.17 5.94
CA LEU A 66 -28.29 4.44 7.20
C LEU A 66 -26.93 4.24 7.90
N LYS A 67 -25.85 4.10 7.12
CA LYS A 67 -24.48 4.02 7.67
C LYS A 67 -24.01 5.34 8.27
N ALA A 68 -24.33 6.46 7.62
CA ALA A 68 -23.97 7.79 8.10
C ALA A 68 -24.64 8.13 9.44
N ASN A 69 -25.78 7.50 9.72
CA ASN A 69 -26.59 7.74 10.91
C ASN A 69 -26.70 6.48 11.78
N LYS A 70 -25.58 5.76 11.97
CA LYS A 70 -25.50 4.64 12.93
C LYS A 70 -25.60 5.14 14.37
N LYS A 71 -26.22 4.33 15.23
CA LYS A 71 -26.28 4.58 16.67
C LYS A 71 -24.86 4.74 17.23
N SER A 72 -24.52 5.92 17.76
CA SER A 72 -23.23 6.07 18.45
C SER A 72 -23.30 5.26 19.75
N GLU A 73 -22.40 4.30 19.94
CA GLU A 73 -22.07 3.84 21.28
C GLU A 73 -21.36 5.00 21.99
N SER A 74 -22.10 5.74 22.81
CA SER A 74 -21.54 6.80 23.64
C SER A 74 -20.74 6.18 24.79
N GLY A 75 -19.42 6.32 24.69
CA GLY A 75 -18.47 5.87 25.70
C GLY A 75 -17.07 6.46 25.53
N SER A 76 -16.96 7.78 25.33
CA SER A 76 -15.90 8.71 25.80
C SER A 76 -15.54 9.82 24.79
N GLU A 77 -16.09 11.00 25.06
CA GLU A 77 -15.56 12.27 24.56
C GLU A 77 -14.18 12.55 25.18
N LYS A 78 -13.15 12.70 24.32
CA LYS A 78 -12.20 13.82 24.47
C LYS A 78 -11.85 14.40 23.10
N SER A 79 -12.53 15.50 22.83
CA SER A 79 -12.13 16.56 21.90
C SER A 79 -10.64 16.93 22.06
N LYS A 80 -9.90 17.00 20.95
CA LYS A 80 -8.91 18.05 20.74
C LYS A 80 -8.73 18.33 19.25
N ARG A 81 -9.31 19.47 18.86
CA ARG A 81 -9.13 20.19 17.60
C ARG A 81 -7.65 20.43 17.27
N LYS A 82 -7.35 20.39 15.97
CA LYS A 82 -6.19 20.99 15.31
C LYS A 82 -6.00 22.45 15.76
N ASN A 83 -4.74 22.85 15.97
CA ASN A 83 -4.34 24.23 15.71
C ASN A 83 -2.99 24.28 14.97
N ARG A 84 -2.90 25.19 14.01
CA ARG A 84 -1.75 25.52 13.14
C ARG A 84 -1.13 26.84 13.61
N GLY A 85 0.17 27.00 13.37
CA GLY A 85 0.99 28.24 13.51
C GLY A 85 2.31 27.89 14.20
N LYS A 86 3.52 27.91 13.60
CA LYS A 86 4.30 28.84 12.72
C LYS A 86 4.90 30.04 13.47
N GLY A 87 6.23 30.14 13.41
CA GLY A 87 7.16 31.17 13.95
C GLY A 87 8.22 30.48 14.81
N ASP A 88 9.47 30.19 14.40
CA ASP A 88 10.56 30.93 13.72
C ASP A 88 11.29 31.98 14.58
N HIS A 89 12.63 31.96 14.40
CA HIS A 89 13.76 32.77 14.91
C HIS A 89 14.40 32.30 16.23
N SER A 90 15.63 31.76 16.24
CA SER A 90 16.96 32.15 15.71
C SER A 90 17.82 32.82 16.80
N GLY A 91 19.09 32.39 16.87
CA GLY A 91 20.06 32.85 17.86
C GLY A 91 21.33 31.98 17.82
N GLU A 92 22.18 32.26 16.83
CA GLU A 92 23.54 31.77 16.66
C GLU A 92 24.42 31.97 17.90
N LYS A 93 25.41 31.08 18.08
CA LYS A 93 26.78 31.46 18.37
C LYS A 93 27.74 30.37 17.86
N ASP A 94 28.60 30.78 16.94
CA ASP A 94 29.84 30.12 16.55
C ASP A 94 30.81 29.99 17.73
N THR A 95 31.66 28.96 17.72
CA THR A 95 33.13 29.05 17.58
C THR A 95 33.79 27.70 17.94
N GLU A 96 34.84 27.41 17.17
CA GLU A 96 35.75 26.26 17.13
C GLU A 96 36.35 25.78 18.47
N MET A 97 36.60 24.46 18.54
CA MET A 97 37.86 23.76 18.88
C MET A 97 37.51 22.30 19.25
N GLY A 98 38.17 21.26 18.77
CA GLY A 98 39.61 21.06 18.82
C GLY A 98 39.94 20.13 20.00
N GLN A 99 40.08 18.83 19.70
CA GLN A 99 40.83 17.79 20.42
C GLN A 99 40.83 17.77 21.97
N GLY A 100 40.30 16.69 22.52
CA GLY A 100 40.52 16.30 23.91
C GLY A 100 39.93 14.94 24.20
N VAL A 101 40.64 13.88 23.82
CA VAL A 101 40.37 12.52 24.29
C VAL A 101 40.56 12.53 25.81
N GLN A 102 39.46 12.55 26.56
CA GLN A 102 39.44 12.12 27.95
C GLN A 102 38.50 10.93 28.04
N ALA A 103 39.13 9.76 28.12
CA ALA A 103 38.53 8.53 28.54
C ALA A 103 37.99 8.72 29.97
N SER A 104 36.72 9.09 30.10
CA SER A 104 35.98 8.90 31.35
C SER A 104 35.64 7.42 31.45
N SER A 105 36.57 6.69 32.07
CA SER A 105 36.37 5.35 32.61
C SER A 105 35.14 5.37 33.53
N SER A 106 33.99 4.98 32.97
CA SER A 106 32.89 4.47 33.77
C SER A 106 33.25 3.02 34.11
N ASN A 107 33.80 2.83 35.31
CA ASN A 107 33.83 1.53 35.96
C ASN A 107 32.37 1.10 36.16
N GLU A 108 31.78 0.46 35.15
CA GLU A 108 30.56 -0.30 35.32
C GLU A 108 30.92 -1.55 36.14
N ASP A 109 30.30 -1.70 37.31
CA ASP A 109 30.43 -2.92 38.10
C ASP A 109 30.14 -4.15 37.21
N PRO A 110 31.03 -5.15 37.15
CA PRO A 110 30.83 -6.36 36.34
C PRO A 110 29.50 -7.06 36.63
N ALA A 111 29.03 -6.97 37.89
CA ALA A 111 27.76 -7.51 38.34
C ALA A 111 26.54 -6.74 37.78
N GLU A 112 26.67 -5.44 37.51
CA GLU A 112 25.58 -4.62 36.95
C GLU A 112 25.46 -4.81 35.43
N SER A 113 26.60 -4.92 34.73
CA SER A 113 26.65 -5.27 33.31
C SER A 113 26.03 -6.65 33.03
N ASP A 114 26.37 -7.67 33.84
CA ASP A 114 25.79 -9.01 33.71
C ASP A 114 24.27 -9.03 34.02
N ARG A 115 23.81 -8.22 34.98
CA ARG A 115 22.37 -8.04 35.25
C ARG A 115 21.63 -7.37 34.08
N LYS A 116 22.21 -6.33 33.47
CA LYS A 116 21.65 -5.65 32.28
C LYS A 116 21.60 -6.61 31.08
N ALA A 117 22.64 -7.40 30.86
CA ALA A 117 22.69 -8.43 29.81
C ALA A 117 21.61 -9.50 30.01
N LYS A 118 21.44 -10.02 31.23
CA LYS A 118 20.38 -10.99 31.56
C LYS A 118 18.97 -10.42 31.36
N LYS A 119 18.73 -9.14 31.70
CA LYS A 119 17.44 -8.46 31.44
C LYS A 119 17.16 -8.35 29.94
N ARG A 120 18.16 -7.92 29.16
CA ARG A 120 18.09 -7.84 27.69
C ARG A 120 17.78 -9.21 27.07
N GLN A 121 18.45 -10.27 27.52
CA GLN A 121 18.19 -11.63 27.02
C GLN A 121 16.77 -12.12 27.34
N LYS A 122 16.24 -11.81 28.53
CA LYS A 122 14.85 -12.10 28.88
C LYS A 122 13.87 -11.33 27.99
N GLN A 123 14.16 -10.08 27.67
CA GLN A 123 13.33 -9.27 26.77
C GLN A 123 13.33 -9.83 25.35
N ILE A 124 14.50 -10.22 24.81
CA ILE A 124 14.60 -10.86 23.50
C ILE A 124 13.72 -12.11 23.43
N ARG A 125 13.83 -13.02 24.42
CA ARG A 125 12.99 -14.23 24.49
C ARG A 125 11.50 -13.94 24.54
N ARG A 126 11.08 -12.86 25.23
CA ARG A 126 9.67 -12.45 25.30
C ARG A 126 9.18 -11.94 23.95
N LEU A 127 9.98 -11.11 23.28
CA LEU A 127 9.66 -10.57 21.97
C LEU A 127 9.63 -11.66 20.89
N GLU A 128 10.55 -12.62 20.92
CA GLU A 128 10.54 -13.78 20.01
C GLU A 128 9.27 -14.63 20.18
N LYS A 129 8.86 -14.89 21.43
CA LYS A 129 7.58 -15.57 21.71
C LYS A 129 6.39 -14.78 21.21
N LEU A 130 6.38 -13.46 21.43
CA LEU A 130 5.30 -12.60 20.95
C LEU A 130 5.25 -12.59 19.42
N LEU A 131 6.39 -12.56 18.75
CA LEU A 131 6.51 -12.62 17.30
C LEU A 131 5.91 -13.92 16.75
N ALA A 132 6.18 -15.06 17.40
CA ALA A 132 5.60 -16.35 17.03
C ALA A 132 4.07 -16.38 17.20
N ILE A 133 3.54 -15.79 18.27
CA ILE A 133 2.09 -15.66 18.50
C ILE A 133 1.43 -14.81 17.40
N VAL A 134 2.02 -13.65 17.11
CA VAL A 134 1.50 -12.75 16.07
C VAL A 134 1.56 -13.43 14.69
N SER A 135 2.64 -14.15 14.37
CA SER A 135 2.75 -14.92 13.13
C SER A 135 1.66 -15.97 12.99
N LYS A 136 1.38 -16.72 14.07
CA LYS A 136 0.32 -17.74 14.07
C LYS A 136 -1.06 -17.11 13.85
N GLU A 137 -1.31 -15.96 14.45
CA GLU A 137 -2.58 -15.25 14.28
C GLU A 137 -2.75 -14.68 12.87
N ILE A 138 -1.68 -14.13 12.27
CA ILE A 138 -1.69 -13.72 10.85
C ILE A 138 -2.07 -14.89 9.96
N LYS A 139 -1.44 -16.06 10.14
CA LYS A 139 -1.76 -17.26 9.35
C LYS A 139 -3.22 -17.68 9.49
N ARG A 140 -3.78 -17.55 10.70
CA ARG A 140 -5.19 -17.85 10.97
C ARG A 140 -6.13 -16.89 10.24
N LEU A 141 -5.81 -15.59 10.21
CA LEU A 141 -6.59 -14.59 9.47
C LEU A 141 -6.47 -14.78 7.95
N GLU A 142 -5.29 -15.09 7.44
CA GLU A 142 -5.04 -15.33 6.00
C GLU A 142 -5.88 -16.50 5.44
N ALA A 143 -6.21 -17.51 6.25
CA ALA A 143 -7.06 -18.64 5.84
C ALA A 143 -8.56 -18.39 6.03
N LYS A 144 -8.96 -17.30 6.69
CA LYS A 144 -10.36 -17.04 6.98
C LYS A 144 -11.03 -16.40 5.75
N GLU A 145 -12.09 -17.05 5.27
CA GLU A 145 -12.90 -16.53 4.18
C GLU A 145 -13.59 -15.20 4.57
N VAL A 146 -13.67 -14.28 3.61
CA VAL A 146 -14.22 -12.95 3.79
C VAL A 146 -15.51 -12.85 2.99
N SER A 147 -16.63 -12.59 3.67
CA SER A 147 -17.91 -12.40 3.01
C SER A 147 -18.05 -11.00 2.40
N LEU A 148 -19.03 -10.80 1.53
CA LEU A 148 -19.30 -9.47 0.96
C LEU A 148 -19.68 -8.43 2.02
N ASP A 149 -20.32 -8.85 3.10
CA ASP A 149 -20.63 -8.00 4.26
C ASP A 149 -19.35 -7.54 4.96
N ASP A 150 -18.36 -8.43 5.07
CA ASP A 150 -17.09 -8.16 5.74
C ASP A 150 -16.20 -7.23 4.91
N LEU A 151 -16.28 -7.22 3.58
CA LEU A 151 -15.49 -6.33 2.72
C LEU A 151 -15.74 -4.84 2.98
N ASP A 152 -16.90 -4.51 3.56
CA ASP A 152 -17.34 -3.16 3.89
C ASP A 152 -17.17 -2.85 5.41
N ASP A 153 -16.57 -3.78 6.16
CA ASP A 153 -16.25 -3.59 7.57
C ASP A 153 -14.85 -2.98 7.76
N GLU A 154 -14.76 -1.93 8.56
CA GLU A 154 -13.51 -1.26 8.94
C GLU A 154 -12.62 -2.13 9.83
N ASP A 155 -13.20 -3.16 10.47
CA ASP A 155 -12.48 -4.15 11.25
C ASP A 155 -12.57 -5.56 10.63
N SER A 156 -12.68 -5.63 9.31
CA SER A 156 -12.66 -6.91 8.58
C SER A 156 -11.39 -7.72 8.81
N THR A 157 -11.47 -9.04 8.59
CA THR A 157 -10.35 -9.98 8.72
C THR A 157 -9.08 -9.47 8.01
N TYR A 158 -9.22 -8.91 6.81
CA TYR A 158 -8.12 -8.37 6.02
C TYR A 158 -7.46 -7.14 6.66
N ILE A 159 -8.24 -6.25 7.24
CA ILE A 159 -7.72 -5.06 7.94
C ILE A 159 -7.04 -5.46 9.25
N GLN A 160 -7.60 -6.44 9.97
CA GLN A 160 -6.96 -6.99 11.18
C GLN A 160 -5.60 -7.62 10.85
N GLU A 161 -5.51 -8.36 9.74
CA GLU A 161 -4.27 -8.95 9.24
C GLU A 161 -3.20 -7.88 8.97
N ASP A 162 -3.54 -6.80 8.27
CA ASP A 162 -2.62 -5.67 8.02
C ASP A 162 -2.12 -5.03 9.33
N ARG A 163 -3.02 -4.80 10.30
CA ARG A 163 -2.63 -4.26 11.63
C ARG A 163 -1.66 -5.19 12.35
N LEU A 164 -1.88 -6.51 12.28
CA LEU A 164 -0.97 -7.49 12.86
C LEU A 164 0.37 -7.56 12.13
N LYS A 165 0.40 -7.47 10.79
CA LYS A 165 1.64 -7.39 9.99
C LYS A 165 2.46 -6.15 10.35
N LYS A 166 1.83 -4.98 10.52
CA LYS A 166 2.50 -3.76 11.01
C LYS A 166 3.06 -3.92 12.43
N ARG A 167 2.30 -4.56 13.32
CA ARG A 167 2.75 -4.88 14.68
C ARG A 167 3.92 -5.87 14.67
N PHE A 168 3.87 -6.87 13.81
CA PHE A 168 4.95 -7.85 13.61
C PHE A 168 6.26 -7.13 13.25
N ASN A 169 6.22 -6.23 12.26
CA ASN A 169 7.40 -5.45 11.85
C ASN A 169 7.91 -4.54 12.98
N THR A 170 7.03 -3.97 13.80
CA THR A 170 7.43 -3.16 14.96
C THR A 170 8.19 -3.99 15.99
N ILE A 171 7.72 -5.21 16.27
CA ILE A 171 8.39 -6.16 17.19
C ILE A 171 9.73 -6.61 16.60
N TRP A 172 9.76 -6.92 15.30
CA TRP A 172 10.97 -7.30 14.58
C TRP A 172 12.05 -6.22 14.65
N ASN A 173 11.71 -4.96 14.35
CA ASN A 173 12.66 -3.85 14.43
C ASN A 173 13.23 -3.70 15.84
N LYS A 174 12.39 -3.85 16.87
CA LYS A 174 12.85 -3.82 18.27
C LYS A 174 13.78 -4.99 18.60
N LEU A 175 13.56 -6.17 18.02
CA LEU A 175 14.45 -7.31 18.17
C LEU A 175 15.80 -7.06 17.52
N CYS A 176 15.85 -6.51 16.30
CA CYS A 176 17.10 -6.15 15.62
C CYS A 176 17.91 -5.13 16.45
N GLU A 177 17.24 -4.08 16.97
CA GLU A 177 17.88 -3.09 17.87
C GLU A 177 18.49 -3.74 19.12
N LEU A 178 17.77 -4.68 19.75
CA LEU A 178 18.25 -5.35 20.96
C LEU A 178 19.37 -6.36 20.67
N LYS A 179 19.40 -6.96 19.48
CA LYS A 179 20.48 -7.86 19.06
C LYS A 179 21.70 -7.12 18.55
N GLY A 180 21.55 -5.87 18.11
CA GLY A 180 22.59 -5.09 17.44
C GLY A 180 22.78 -5.50 15.98
N GLU A 181 21.74 -6.06 15.36
CA GLU A 181 21.73 -6.50 13.97
C GLU A 181 21.14 -5.42 13.06
N GLU A 182 21.56 -5.39 11.80
CA GLU A 182 20.96 -4.52 10.79
C GLU A 182 19.53 -4.98 10.46
N MET A 183 18.63 -4.03 10.17
CA MET A 183 17.21 -4.31 9.83
C MET A 183 17.02 -4.84 8.39
N ILE A 184 18.08 -5.36 7.78
CA ILE A 184 18.09 -5.83 6.39
C ILE A 184 17.44 -7.21 6.35
N THR A 185 16.43 -7.36 5.48
CA THR A 185 15.64 -8.60 5.38
C THR A 185 16.16 -9.54 4.29
N GLY A 186 17.11 -9.10 3.47
CA GLY A 186 17.67 -9.85 2.35
C GLY A 186 16.87 -9.69 1.06
N ARG A 187 15.95 -8.71 1.00
CA ARG A 187 15.08 -8.48 -0.14
C ARG A 187 15.85 -8.04 -1.39
N GLU A 188 15.27 -8.33 -2.55
CA GLU A 188 15.89 -7.99 -3.83
C GLU A 188 15.97 -6.48 -4.03
N VAL A 189 15.00 -5.72 -3.50
CA VAL A 189 15.02 -4.26 -3.53
C VAL A 189 16.16 -3.64 -2.71
N GLU A 190 16.64 -4.32 -1.66
CA GLU A 190 17.76 -3.86 -0.83
C GLU A 190 19.11 -4.01 -1.56
N ARG A 191 19.17 -4.87 -2.59
CA ARG A 191 20.40 -5.10 -3.36
C ARG A 191 20.71 -3.91 -4.26
N THR A 192 21.96 -3.44 -4.18
CA THR A 192 22.46 -2.34 -5.02
C THR A 192 22.49 -2.74 -6.49
N ILE A 193 21.92 -1.88 -7.35
CA ILE A 193 22.00 -2.05 -8.81
C ILE A 193 23.40 -1.70 -9.30
N LYS A 194 24.02 -2.63 -10.03
CA LYS A 194 25.30 -2.42 -10.70
C LYS A 194 25.03 -1.91 -12.12
N PHE A 195 25.70 -0.82 -12.51
CA PHE A 195 25.58 -0.22 -13.83
C PHE A 195 26.96 -0.08 -14.50
N LYS A 196 27.08 -0.63 -15.70
CA LYS A 196 28.27 -0.59 -16.56
C LYS A 196 27.86 -0.39 -18.04
N GLY A 197 26.81 0.39 -18.26
CA GLY A 197 26.20 0.54 -19.58
C GLY A 197 27.00 1.41 -20.54
N THR A 198 27.72 2.41 -20.01
CA THR A 198 28.47 3.35 -20.85
C THR A 198 29.95 2.97 -20.96
N ARG A 199 30.59 3.41 -22.04
CA ARG A 199 32.05 3.29 -22.23
C ARG A 199 32.86 4.16 -21.26
N PHE A 200 32.22 5.13 -20.58
CA PHE A 200 32.86 6.11 -19.70
C PHE A 200 32.68 5.71 -18.22
N PRO A 201 33.73 5.23 -17.55
CA PRO A 201 33.64 4.81 -16.14
C PRO A 201 33.18 5.93 -15.20
N GLU A 202 33.49 7.19 -15.51
CA GLU A 202 33.14 8.37 -14.74
C GLU A 202 31.61 8.53 -14.67
N ILE A 203 30.94 8.38 -15.82
CA ILE A 203 29.48 8.45 -15.94
C ILE A 203 28.85 7.28 -15.17
N ASN A 204 29.37 6.07 -15.37
CA ASN A 204 28.89 4.88 -14.66
C ASN A 204 28.98 5.03 -13.13
N ARG A 205 30.10 5.56 -12.61
CA ARG A 205 30.29 5.81 -11.17
C ARG A 205 29.32 6.85 -10.63
N ARG A 206 29.07 7.93 -11.38
CA ARG A 206 28.13 8.99 -10.96
C ARG A 206 26.69 8.50 -10.94
N ILE A 207 26.28 7.74 -11.96
CA ILE A 207 24.97 7.09 -12.01
C ILE A 207 24.83 6.12 -10.81
N MET A 208 25.80 5.23 -10.59
CA MET A 208 25.74 4.30 -9.44
C MET A 208 25.65 5.03 -8.09
N LYS A 209 26.37 6.15 -7.93
CA LYS A 209 26.30 6.97 -6.72
C LYS A 209 24.91 7.60 -6.53
N PHE A 210 24.27 8.02 -7.61
CA PHE A 210 22.90 8.54 -7.58
C PHE A 210 21.91 7.43 -7.20
N LEU A 211 21.99 6.27 -7.84
CA LEU A 211 21.10 5.12 -7.59
C LEU A 211 21.24 4.54 -6.17
N ARG A 212 22.40 4.68 -5.52
CA ARG A 212 22.58 4.27 -4.12
C ARG A 212 21.96 5.23 -3.12
N ARG A 213 21.83 6.52 -3.49
CA ARG A 213 21.29 7.56 -2.61
C ARG A 213 19.78 7.68 -2.73
N ASN A 214 19.25 7.45 -3.93
CA ASN A 214 17.84 7.55 -4.24
C ASN A 214 17.28 6.16 -4.51
N ASP A 215 16.35 5.70 -3.66
CA ASP A 215 15.64 4.44 -3.88
C ASP A 215 14.45 4.59 -4.86
N ALA A 216 14.12 5.84 -5.21
CA ALA A 216 13.13 6.17 -6.23
C ALA A 216 13.62 5.80 -7.63
N PHE A 217 12.67 5.48 -8.52
CA PHE A 217 12.97 5.23 -9.92
C PHE A 217 13.35 6.58 -10.58
N PRO A 218 14.53 6.69 -11.21
CA PRO A 218 14.96 7.94 -11.85
C PRO A 218 14.06 8.29 -13.02
N ASP A 219 13.90 9.57 -13.31
CA ASP A 219 13.35 9.99 -14.61
C ASP A 219 14.46 10.10 -15.67
N PHE A 220 14.07 10.40 -16.91
CA PHE A 220 15.05 10.59 -17.99
C PHE A 220 15.93 11.83 -17.77
N HIS A 221 15.36 12.90 -17.21
CA HIS A 221 16.05 14.17 -16.99
C HIS A 221 17.11 14.07 -15.88
N ASP A 222 16.89 13.24 -14.86
CA ASP A 222 17.83 12.89 -13.81
C ASP A 222 19.11 12.31 -14.41
N ILE A 223 18.94 11.29 -15.27
CA ILE A 223 20.06 10.61 -15.94
C ILE A 223 20.75 11.58 -16.91
N LEU A 224 19.98 12.33 -17.71
CA LEU A 224 20.52 13.32 -18.63
C LEU A 224 21.35 14.39 -17.90
N ALA A 225 20.85 14.90 -16.77
CA ALA A 225 21.56 15.90 -15.96
C ALA A 225 22.86 15.33 -15.38
N ILE A 226 22.89 14.06 -14.97
CA ILE A 226 24.10 13.39 -14.49
C ILE A 226 25.13 13.27 -15.62
N VAL A 227 24.71 12.83 -16.81
CA VAL A 227 25.60 12.68 -17.97
C VAL A 227 26.15 14.04 -18.39
N GLN A 228 25.30 15.08 -18.48
CA GLN A 228 25.71 16.44 -18.81
C GLN A 228 26.70 17.02 -17.80
N LYS A 229 26.42 16.90 -16.49
CA LYS A 229 27.32 17.38 -15.42
C LYS A 229 28.66 16.65 -15.45
N THR A 230 28.64 15.34 -15.72
CA THR A 230 29.87 14.53 -15.78
C THR A 230 30.70 14.86 -17.02
N ASN A 231 30.07 15.05 -18.18
CA ASN A 231 30.73 15.49 -19.42
C ASN A 231 31.47 16.82 -19.24
N ARG A 232 30.85 17.80 -18.55
CA ARG A 232 31.47 19.10 -18.24
C ARG A 232 32.60 18.98 -17.23
N LYS A 233 32.41 18.20 -16.17
CA LYS A 233 33.40 18.11 -15.08
C LYS A 233 34.65 17.33 -15.48
N GLU A 234 34.48 16.24 -16.21
CA GLU A 234 35.58 15.34 -16.59
C GLU A 234 36.11 15.67 -18.01
N ASN A 235 35.65 16.78 -18.62
CA ASN A 235 36.04 17.24 -19.94
C ASN A 235 35.99 16.14 -21.03
N LEU A 236 34.92 15.35 -21.07
CA LEU A 236 34.77 14.24 -22.03
C LEU A 236 34.51 14.71 -23.47
N ARG A 237 34.28 16.02 -23.67
CA ARG A 237 34.07 16.68 -24.97
C ARG A 237 32.98 16.03 -25.83
N LEU A 238 31.97 15.43 -25.20
CA LEU A 238 30.86 14.82 -25.92
C LEU A 238 29.91 15.90 -26.45
N PRO A 239 29.52 15.84 -27.74
CA PRO A 239 28.56 16.77 -28.31
C PRO A 239 27.17 16.55 -27.71
N PRO A 240 26.28 17.57 -27.71
CA PRO A 240 24.97 17.49 -27.07
C PRO A 240 24.09 16.31 -27.55
N ARG A 241 24.15 15.95 -28.83
CA ARG A 241 23.43 14.80 -29.39
C ARG A 241 23.90 13.48 -28.77
N HIS A 242 25.21 13.23 -28.74
CA HIS A 242 25.75 12.01 -28.14
C HIS A 242 25.48 11.94 -26.63
N VAL A 243 25.47 13.08 -25.93
CA VAL A 243 25.08 13.13 -24.52
C VAL A 243 23.63 12.69 -24.32
N HIS A 244 22.74 13.14 -25.19
CA HIS A 244 21.32 12.76 -25.16
C HIS A 244 21.13 11.27 -25.46
N ASP A 245 21.77 10.74 -26.51
CA ASP A 245 21.67 9.33 -26.87
C ASP A 245 22.25 8.42 -25.78
N LEU A 246 23.40 8.79 -25.22
CA LEU A 246 24.01 8.06 -24.11
C LEU A 246 23.13 8.07 -22.86
N ALA A 247 22.50 9.20 -22.56
CA ALA A 247 21.55 9.30 -21.46
C ALA A 247 20.32 8.43 -21.69
N LYS A 248 19.82 8.36 -22.93
CA LYS A 248 18.67 7.52 -23.29
C LYS A 248 18.99 6.04 -23.14
N GLU A 249 20.12 5.58 -23.68
CA GLU A 249 20.58 4.21 -23.53
C GLU A 249 20.79 3.83 -22.06
N ALA A 250 21.48 4.69 -21.30
CA ALA A 250 21.69 4.48 -19.87
C ALA A 250 20.37 4.43 -19.10
N PHE A 251 19.43 5.34 -19.39
CA PHE A 251 18.11 5.37 -18.75
C PHE A 251 17.32 4.10 -19.04
N THR A 252 17.27 3.65 -20.29
CA THR A 252 16.58 2.40 -20.65
C THR A 252 17.20 1.19 -19.94
N GLU A 253 18.53 1.05 -19.94
CA GLU A 253 19.16 -0.10 -19.29
C GLU A 253 18.96 -0.08 -17.77
N ILE A 254 19.05 1.09 -17.13
CA ILE A 254 18.77 1.25 -15.70
C ILE A 254 17.31 0.88 -15.43
N GLY A 255 16.38 1.40 -16.24
CA GLY A 255 14.95 1.13 -16.13
C GLY A 255 14.65 -0.38 -16.18
N ASP A 256 15.24 -1.09 -17.14
CA ASP A 256 15.13 -2.53 -17.26
C ASP A 256 15.65 -3.26 -16.02
N LYS A 257 16.81 -2.85 -15.48
CA LYS A 257 17.36 -3.44 -14.25
C LYS A 257 16.45 -3.19 -13.04
N PHE A 258 15.88 -2.00 -12.90
CA PHE A 258 14.93 -1.68 -11.84
C PHE A 258 13.64 -2.50 -11.97
N GLN A 259 13.06 -2.59 -13.17
CA GLN A 259 11.88 -3.42 -13.42
C GLN A 259 12.15 -4.88 -13.07
N ARG A 260 13.23 -5.47 -13.59
CA ARG A 260 13.60 -6.87 -13.31
C ARG A 260 13.83 -7.10 -11.82
N ARG A 261 14.47 -6.17 -11.11
CA ARG A 261 14.66 -6.24 -9.66
C ARG A 261 13.33 -6.25 -8.92
N ARG A 262 12.41 -5.33 -9.25
CA ARG A 262 11.07 -5.25 -8.64
C ARG A 262 10.19 -6.45 -8.97
N GLN A 263 10.24 -6.95 -10.20
CA GLN A 263 9.53 -8.16 -10.61
C GLN A 263 10.03 -9.39 -9.86
N ARG A 264 11.36 -9.55 -9.75
CA ARG A 264 11.96 -10.64 -8.98
C ARG A 264 11.61 -10.55 -7.50
N ASP A 265 11.67 -9.34 -6.94
CA ASP A 265 11.26 -9.09 -5.56
C ASP A 265 9.78 -9.48 -5.33
N LEU A 266 8.89 -9.08 -6.23
CA LEU A 266 7.49 -9.49 -6.18
C LEU A 266 7.37 -11.01 -6.20
N VAL A 267 7.93 -11.69 -7.21
CA VAL A 267 7.81 -13.15 -7.35
C VAL A 267 8.36 -13.91 -6.13
N GLN A 268 9.46 -13.46 -5.54
CA GLN A 268 10.06 -14.13 -4.38
C GLN A 268 9.31 -13.88 -3.07
N ASN A 269 8.54 -12.79 -2.96
CA ASN A 269 7.86 -12.38 -1.73
C ASN A 269 6.33 -12.29 -1.91
N PHE A 270 5.79 -12.94 -2.95
CA PHE A 270 4.37 -12.90 -3.26
C PHE A 270 3.60 -13.95 -2.46
N GLY A 271 2.39 -13.58 -2.03
CA GLY A 271 1.44 -14.51 -1.43
C GLY A 271 1.72 -14.82 0.03
N SER A 272 1.39 -16.05 0.44
CA SER A 272 1.54 -16.55 1.80
C SER A 272 1.78 -18.07 1.79
N TYR A 273 1.80 -18.67 2.99
CA TYR A 273 1.92 -20.12 3.16
C TYR A 273 0.86 -20.94 2.40
N LEU A 274 -0.27 -20.32 2.00
CA LEU A 274 -1.33 -20.95 1.20
C LEU A 274 -0.97 -21.06 -0.29
N THR A 275 -0.04 -20.23 -0.77
CA THR A 275 0.38 -20.17 -2.18
C THR A 275 1.80 -20.69 -2.41
N ASP A 276 2.54 -20.98 -1.35
CA ASP A 276 3.94 -21.46 -1.42
C ASP A 276 4.06 -22.80 -2.18
N SER A 277 3.00 -23.62 -2.17
CA SER A 277 2.96 -24.90 -2.89
C SER A 277 2.46 -24.77 -4.33
N PHE A 278 2.35 -23.56 -4.89
CA PHE A 278 1.89 -23.36 -6.26
C PHE A 278 2.84 -24.02 -7.27
N ASP A 279 2.33 -25.01 -8.01
CA ASP A 279 2.99 -25.58 -9.19
C ASP A 279 2.18 -25.24 -10.45
N PRO A 280 2.75 -24.53 -11.43
CA PRO A 280 2.12 -24.31 -12.73
C PRO A 280 1.68 -25.60 -13.44
N LYS A 281 2.22 -26.77 -13.07
CA LYS A 281 1.85 -28.07 -13.65
C LYS A 281 0.47 -28.54 -13.19
N GLU A 282 0.08 -28.25 -11.96
CA GLU A 282 -1.18 -28.68 -11.32
C GLU A 282 -2.39 -27.77 -11.65
N ASP A 283 -2.27 -26.96 -12.71
CA ASP A 283 -3.36 -26.08 -13.15
C ASP A 283 -4.56 -26.91 -13.69
N PRO A 284 -5.74 -26.85 -13.04
CA PRO A 284 -6.92 -27.63 -13.44
C PRO A 284 -7.41 -27.31 -14.85
N ALA A 285 -7.10 -26.12 -15.38
CA ALA A 285 -7.48 -25.74 -16.75
C ALA A 285 -6.68 -26.48 -17.85
N LYS A 286 -5.71 -27.33 -17.48
CA LYS A 286 -5.02 -28.21 -18.44
C LYS A 286 -5.78 -29.50 -18.72
N GLU A 287 -6.53 -29.99 -17.75
CA GLU A 287 -7.30 -31.23 -17.86
C GLU A 287 -8.76 -30.95 -18.25
N ASP A 288 -9.30 -29.79 -17.86
CA ASP A 288 -10.66 -29.36 -18.17
C ASP A 288 -10.68 -28.35 -19.35
N ALA A 289 -11.17 -28.83 -20.50
CA ALA A 289 -11.30 -28.03 -21.72
C ALA A 289 -12.38 -26.93 -21.63
N GLU A 290 -13.46 -27.14 -20.86
CA GLU A 290 -14.50 -26.13 -20.67
C GLU A 290 -13.96 -24.97 -19.83
N LEU A 291 -13.28 -25.30 -18.72
CA LEU A 291 -12.58 -24.31 -17.91
C LEU A 291 -11.52 -23.56 -18.73
N GLN A 292 -10.74 -24.28 -19.54
CA GLN A 292 -9.73 -23.65 -20.40
C GLN A 292 -10.35 -22.65 -21.39
N GLN A 293 -11.45 -23.02 -22.04
CA GLN A 293 -12.15 -22.15 -22.99
C GLN A 293 -12.69 -20.91 -22.28
N LYS A 294 -13.32 -21.08 -21.11
CA LYS A 294 -13.81 -19.97 -20.30
C LYS A 294 -12.69 -19.00 -19.88
N LEU A 295 -11.51 -19.51 -19.52
CA LEU A 295 -10.35 -18.69 -19.20
C LEU A 295 -9.80 -17.94 -20.41
N ARG A 296 -9.84 -18.54 -21.61
CA ARG A 296 -9.48 -17.85 -22.87
C ARG A 296 -10.42 -16.68 -23.15
N ASP A 297 -11.73 -16.90 -22.99
CA ASP A 297 -12.74 -15.87 -23.19
C ASP A 297 -12.60 -14.75 -22.15
N ASN A 298 -12.38 -15.11 -20.88
CA ASN A 298 -12.09 -14.15 -19.81
C ASN A 298 -10.83 -13.32 -20.10
N LYS A 299 -9.77 -13.94 -20.64
CA LYS A 299 -8.53 -13.25 -21.02
C LYS A 299 -8.78 -12.24 -22.14
N MET A 300 -9.54 -12.61 -23.18
CA MET A 300 -9.91 -11.70 -24.26
C MET A 300 -10.75 -10.53 -23.75
N HIS A 301 -11.76 -10.83 -22.91
CA HIS A 301 -12.60 -9.81 -22.31
C HIS A 301 -11.81 -8.85 -21.41
N GLY A 302 -10.93 -9.38 -20.55
CA GLY A 302 -10.07 -8.58 -19.67
C GLY A 302 -9.14 -7.66 -20.45
N LYS A 303 -8.51 -8.15 -21.53
CA LYS A 303 -7.67 -7.32 -22.40
C LYS A 303 -8.46 -6.18 -23.03
N ARG A 304 -9.62 -6.48 -23.62
CA ARG A 304 -10.49 -5.46 -24.22
C ARG A 304 -10.90 -4.38 -23.21
N ARG A 305 -11.24 -4.78 -21.99
CA ARG A 305 -11.63 -3.84 -20.92
C ARG A 305 -10.48 -2.93 -20.48
N LEU A 306 -9.25 -3.43 -20.46
CA LEU A 306 -8.07 -2.59 -20.19
C LEU A 306 -7.85 -1.57 -21.30
N ASP A 307 -7.92 -2.01 -22.56
CA ASP A 307 -7.76 -1.13 -23.73
C ASP A 307 -8.86 -0.05 -23.77
N GLU A 308 -10.12 -0.42 -23.52
CA GLU A 308 -11.26 0.51 -23.42
C GLU A 308 -11.02 1.63 -22.39
N VAL A 309 -10.45 1.30 -21.23
CA VAL A 309 -10.16 2.29 -20.17
C VAL A 309 -9.02 3.22 -20.60
N LEU A 310 -7.95 2.69 -21.19
CA LEU A 310 -6.83 3.49 -21.68
C LEU A 310 -7.25 4.45 -22.80
N GLU A 311 -8.06 3.97 -23.75
CA GLU A 311 -8.57 4.80 -24.84
C GLU A 311 -9.49 5.90 -24.31
N LYS A 312 -10.38 5.57 -23.35
CA LYS A 312 -11.27 6.55 -22.72
C LYS A 312 -10.49 7.71 -22.10
N TYR A 313 -9.42 7.45 -21.37
CA TYR A 313 -8.64 8.52 -20.74
C TYR A 313 -7.75 9.26 -21.73
N THR A 314 -7.22 8.58 -22.74
CA THR A 314 -6.53 9.22 -23.87
C THR A 314 -7.44 10.22 -24.57
N ARG A 315 -8.70 9.84 -24.86
CA ARG A 315 -9.69 10.71 -25.49
C ARG A 315 -10.04 11.93 -24.63
N LYS A 316 -10.30 11.70 -23.33
CA LYS A 316 -10.57 12.78 -22.38
C LYS A 316 -9.40 13.77 -22.29
N GLN A 317 -8.16 13.30 -22.36
CA GLN A 317 -7.00 14.17 -22.38
C GLN A 317 -6.98 15.05 -23.63
N TYR A 318 -7.31 14.51 -24.81
CA TYR A 318 -7.43 15.31 -26.03
C TYR A 318 -8.55 16.35 -25.93
N GLU A 319 -9.73 15.96 -25.45
CA GLU A 319 -10.86 16.87 -25.26
C GLU A 319 -10.50 18.04 -24.32
N MET A 320 -9.81 17.75 -23.21
CA MET A 320 -9.32 18.79 -22.28
C MET A 320 -8.26 19.73 -22.86
N HIS A 321 -7.53 19.34 -23.90
CA HIS A 321 -6.52 20.18 -24.54
C HIS A 321 -7.10 21.02 -25.69
N LEU A 322 -8.36 20.78 -26.08
CA LEU A 322 -9.06 21.54 -27.11
C LEU A 322 -9.90 22.69 -26.54
N ASP A 323 -10.26 22.64 -25.26
CA ASP A 323 -10.92 23.71 -24.48
C ASP A 323 -9.89 24.65 -23.80
#